data_AF-A0A821AT76-F1
#
_entry.id   AF-A0A821AT76-F1
#
_cell.length_a   1.000
_cell.length_b   1.000
_cell.length_c   1.000
_cell.angle_alpha   90.00
_cell.angle_beta   90.00
_cell.angle_gamma   90.00
#
_symmetry.space_group_name_H-M   'P 1'
#
loop_
_entity.id
_entity.type
_entity.pdbx_description
1 polymer ?
#
loop_
_entity_poly.entity_id
_entity_poly.type
_entity_poly.pdbx_seq_one_letter_code
_entity_poly.pdbx_strand_id
1 'polypeptide(L)'
;NPYGDFQTMVKKTCILKSGGFLFLGVPLTVQDLIQFNLHRTYGPIRLPLLYRNFHIVEMLGTAMETTRGSFAAQQFVVLQNKIGCKTS
;
A
#
# COMPACT_ATOMS: atom_id res chain seq x y z
N ASN A 1 3.06 -7.90 15.27
CA ASN A 1 3.47 -6.51 14.95
C ASN A 1 2.52 -5.91 13.90
N PRO A 2 1.63 -4.97 14.26
CA PRO A 2 0.62 -4.39 13.36
C PRO A 2 1.15 -3.33 12.36
N TYR A 3 2.43 -2.96 12.45
CA TYR A 3 3.06 -1.88 11.66
C TYR A 3 4.18 -2.36 10.72
N GLY A 4 4.39 -3.68 10.61
CA GLY A 4 5.50 -4.25 9.81
C GLY A 4 5.42 -3.92 8.31
N ASP A 5 4.24 -3.64 7.79
CA ASP A 5 3.99 -3.15 6.43
C ASP A 5 4.57 -1.75 6.25
N PHE A 6 4.23 -0.82 7.15
CA PHE A 6 4.74 0.56 7.11
C PHE A 6 6.26 0.59 7.28
N GLN A 7 6.79 -0.20 8.20
CA GLN A 7 8.25 -0.31 8.39
C GLN A 7 8.93 -0.85 7.12
N THR A 8 8.32 -1.85 6.47
CA THR A 8 8.82 -2.36 5.19
C THR A 8 8.78 -1.29 4.12
N MET A 9 7.68 -0.57 3.97
CA MET A 9 7.54 0.50 2.97
C MET A 9 8.55 1.62 3.17
N VAL A 10 8.84 2.01 4.42
CA VAL A 10 9.92 2.95 4.73
C VAL A 10 11.28 2.40 4.30
N LYS A 11 11.59 1.13 4.58
CA LYS A 11 12.86 0.52 4.12
C LYS A 11 12.95 0.48 2.59
N LYS A 12 11.84 0.27 1.89
CA LYS A 12 11.81 0.22 0.41
C LYS A 12 12.19 1.55 -0.23
N THR A 13 11.95 2.68 0.42
CA THR A 13 12.40 3.99 -0.13
C THR A 13 13.92 4.10 -0.18
N CYS A 14 14.64 3.39 0.70
CA CYS A 14 16.11 3.35 0.66
C CYS A 14 16.67 2.37 -0.38
N ILE A 15 15.90 1.34 -0.75
CA ILE A 15 16.30 0.37 -1.77
C ILE A 15 16.05 0.93 -3.18
N LEU A 16 14.99 1.72 -3.35
CA LEU A 16 14.64 2.35 -4.62
C LEU A 16 15.33 3.72 -4.74
N LYS A 17 15.95 3.99 -5.89
CA LYS A 17 16.40 5.35 -6.21
C LYS A 17 15.24 6.35 -6.20
N SER A 18 15.54 7.64 -5.98
CA SER A 18 14.55 8.70 -6.15
C SER A 18 13.96 8.66 -7.56
N GLY A 19 12.64 8.81 -7.68
CA GLY A 19 11.89 8.65 -8.93
C GLY A 19 11.71 7.21 -9.41
N GLY A 20 12.27 6.21 -8.71
CA GLY A 20 12.11 4.80 -9.04
C GLY A 20 10.69 4.29 -8.78
N PHE A 21 10.25 3.31 -9.57
CA PHE A 21 8.91 2.74 -9.49
C PHE A 21 8.84 1.49 -8.60
N LEU A 22 7.71 1.31 -7.94
CA LEU A 22 7.34 0.16 -7.12
C LEU A 22 5.93 -0.29 -7.54
N PHE A 23 5.81 -1.54 -7.94
CA PHE A 23 4.52 -2.18 -8.21
C PHE A 23 4.11 -2.94 -6.95
N LEU A 24 3.01 -2.53 -6.31
CA LEU A 24 2.58 -3.07 -5.03
C LEU A 24 1.18 -3.69 -5.15
N GLY A 25 1.10 -5.02 -4.98
CA GLY A 25 -0.18 -5.73 -4.83
C GLY A 25 -0.66 -5.67 -3.38
N VAL A 26 -1.79 -5.01 -3.13
CA VAL A 26 -2.43 -4.98 -1.81
C VAL A 26 -3.95 -5.04 -1.93
N PRO A 27 -4.65 -5.69 -0.99
CA PRO A 27 -6.10 -5.68 -0.95
C PRO A 27 -6.61 -4.30 -0.50
N LEU A 28 -7.25 -3.58 -1.41
CA LEU A 28 -7.87 -2.28 -1.14
C LEU A 28 -9.36 -2.45 -0.83
N THR A 29 -9.90 -1.59 0.03
CA THR A 29 -11.26 -1.71 0.54
C THR A 29 -11.82 -0.35 0.95
N VAL A 30 -13.15 -0.28 1.11
CA VAL A 30 -13.86 0.91 1.63
C VAL A 30 -13.50 1.21 3.09
N GLN A 31 -13.08 0.21 3.86
CA GLN A 31 -12.85 0.32 5.31
C GLN A 31 -11.60 -0.46 5.71
N ASP A 32 -10.74 0.15 6.53
CA ASP A 32 -9.57 -0.54 7.08
C ASP A 32 -9.98 -1.76 7.92
N LEU A 33 -9.40 -2.93 7.61
CA LEU A 33 -9.63 -4.15 8.38
C LEU A 33 -8.30 -4.82 8.71
N ILE A 34 -8.16 -5.23 9.97
CA ILE A 34 -7.04 -6.03 10.43
C ILE A 34 -7.63 -7.33 10.96
N GLN A 35 -7.38 -8.42 10.24
CA GLN A 35 -7.70 -9.75 10.72
C GLN A 35 -6.44 -10.35 11.35
N PHE A 36 -6.50 -10.59 12.66
CA PHE A 36 -5.36 -11.15 13.40
C PHE A 36 -4.91 -12.48 12.77
N ASN A 37 -3.62 -12.61 12.49
CA ASN A 37 -2.97 -13.76 11.82
C ASN A 37 -3.40 -14.08 10.38
N LEU A 38 -4.17 -13.22 9.69
CA LEU A 38 -4.56 -13.49 8.30
C LEU A 38 -4.01 -12.43 7.33
N HIS A 39 -4.85 -11.48 6.93
CA HIS A 39 -4.47 -10.41 6.00
C HIS A 39 -4.92 -9.05 6.54
N ARG A 40 -4.29 -8.01 6.00
CA ARG A 40 -4.69 -6.61 6.23
C ARG A 40 -5.31 -6.11 4.94
N THR A 41 -6.43 -5.43 5.04
CA THR A 41 -7.01 -4.69 3.93
C THR A 41 -6.87 -3.20 4.20
N TYR A 42 -6.40 -2.47 3.19
CA TYR A 42 -6.05 -1.06 3.33
C TYR A 42 -7.23 -0.21 2.86
N GLY A 43 -7.80 0.52 3.81
CA GLY A 43 -8.85 1.51 3.57
C GLY A 43 -8.32 2.93 3.71
N PRO A 44 -9.23 3.92 3.85
CA PRO A 44 -8.90 5.33 3.78
C PRO A 44 -7.84 5.81 4.80
N ILE A 45 -7.67 5.11 5.93
CA ILE A 45 -6.76 5.53 7.01
C ILE A 45 -5.38 4.90 6.84
N ARG A 46 -5.28 3.58 6.62
CA ARG A 46 -3.98 2.91 6.52
C ARG A 46 -3.35 3.06 5.15
N LEU A 47 -4.15 3.20 4.10
CA LEU A 47 -3.64 3.29 2.73
C LEU A 47 -2.71 4.51 2.53
N PRO A 48 -3.05 5.74 2.98
CA PRO A 48 -2.15 6.88 2.87
C PRO A 48 -0.85 6.72 3.67
N LEU A 49 -0.90 6.02 4.81
CA LEU A 49 0.29 5.73 5.62
C LEU A 49 1.26 4.79 4.89
N LEU A 50 0.73 3.80 4.17
CA LEU A 50 1.51 2.87 3.36
C LEU A 50 2.29 3.58 2.26
N TYR A 51 1.71 4.65 1.69
CA TYR A 51 2.27 5.39 0.56
C TYR A 51 2.94 6.71 0.94
N ARG A 52 3.17 7.01 2.23
CA ARG A 52 3.57 8.36 2.66
C ARG A 52 4.81 8.92 1.92
N ASN A 53 5.74 8.04 1.56
CA ASN A 53 6.99 8.39 0.88
C ASN A 53 6.96 8.13 -0.65
N PHE A 54 5.79 7.84 -1.21
CA PHE A 54 5.58 7.50 -2.62
C PHE A 54 4.45 8.32 -3.25
N HIS A 55 4.60 8.73 -4.50
CA HIS A 55 3.49 9.23 -5.31
C HIS A 55 2.71 8.03 -5.86
N ILE A 56 1.38 8.10 -5.80
CA ILE A 56 0.53 7.16 -6.52
C ILE A 56 0.53 7.60 -7.98
N VAL A 57 0.97 6.72 -8.86
CA VAL A 57 1.03 6.96 -10.31
C VAL A 57 -0.23 6.41 -10.95
N GLU A 58 -0.57 5.17 -10.62
CA GLU A 58 -1.70 4.45 -11.22
C GLU A 58 -2.22 3.37 -10.26
N MET A 59 -3.50 3.06 -10.37
CA MET A 59 -4.11 1.90 -9.71
C MET A 59 -4.66 0.97 -10.78
N LEU A 60 -4.20 -0.27 -10.75
CA LEU A 60 -4.51 -1.34 -11.70
C LEU A 60 -5.32 -2.42 -10.98
N GLY A 61 -6.48 -2.77 -11.53
CA GLY A 61 -7.35 -3.80 -10.98
C GLY A 61 -8.82 -3.53 -11.27
N THR A 62 -9.65 -4.56 -11.16
CA THR A 62 -11.11 -4.43 -11.32
C THR A 62 -11.68 -3.50 -10.25
N ALA A 63 -12.71 -2.74 -10.64
CA ALA A 63 -13.35 -1.74 -9.80
C ALA A 63 -13.58 -2.26 -8.38
N MET A 64 -13.26 -1.42 -7.40
CA MET A 64 -13.47 -1.63 -5.97
C MET A 64 -14.89 -2.19 -5.74
N GLU A 65 -15.01 -3.51 -5.54
CA GLU A 65 -16.32 -4.13 -5.36
C GLU A 65 -16.91 -3.63 -4.03
N THR A 66 -18.05 -2.95 -4.13
CA THR A 66 -18.81 -2.35 -3.02
C THR A 66 -19.59 -3.39 -2.20
N THR A 67 -19.47 -4.67 -2.51
CA THR A 67 -20.27 -5.75 -1.91
C THR A 67 -19.64 -6.22 -0.59
N ARG A 68 -20.37 -5.99 0.51
CA ARG A 68 -20.08 -6.55 1.84
C ARG A 68 -19.90 -8.08 1.70
N GLY A 69 -18.67 -8.55 1.85
CA GLY A 69 -18.33 -9.98 1.88
C GLY A 69 -17.52 -10.50 0.68
N SER A 70 -17.27 -9.69 -0.34
CA SER A 70 -16.34 -10.07 -1.42
C SER A 70 -14.90 -9.92 -0.93
N PHE A 71 -14.06 -10.94 -1.12
CA PHE A 71 -12.64 -10.88 -0.78
C PHE A 71 -12.02 -9.68 -1.50
N ALA A 72 -11.43 -8.75 -0.75
CA ALA A 72 -10.77 -7.57 -1.31
C ALA A 72 -9.76 -8.03 -2.37
N ALA A 73 -10.12 -7.88 -3.64
CA ALA A 73 -9.26 -8.27 -4.75
C ALA A 73 -7.92 -7.55 -4.57
N GLN A 74 -6.80 -8.27 -4.73
CA GLN A 74 -5.49 -7.65 -4.69
C GLN A 74 -5.38 -6.72 -5.89
N GLN A 75 -5.43 -5.42 -5.64
CA GLN A 75 -5.20 -4.40 -6.65
C GLN A 75 -3.70 -4.08 -6.67
N PHE A 76 -3.19 -3.75 -7.85
CA PHE A 76 -1.82 -3.31 -8.03
C PHE A 76 -1.77 -1.80 -8.05
N VAL A 77 -1.04 -1.20 -7.10
CA VAL A 77 -0.78 0.24 -7.10
C VAL A 77 0.63 0.48 -7.60
N VAL A 78 0.74 1.30 -8.64
CA VAL A 78 2.01 1.78 -9.16
C VAL A 78 2.42 3.01 -8.37
N LEU A 79 3.56 2.91 -7.71
CA LEU A 79 4.09 3.91 -6.80
C LEU A 79 5.41 4.44 -7.32
N GLN A 80 5.66 5.74 -7.18
CA GLN A 80 6.95 6.37 -7.51
C GLN A 80 7.60 6.93 -6.24
N ASN A 81 8.85 6.56 -5.98
CA ASN A 81 9.58 7.02 -4.80
C ASN A 81 9.82 8.54 -4.87
N LYS A 82 9.27 9.32 -3.92
CA LYS A 82 9.39 10.79 -3.94
C LYS A 82 10.77 11.27 -3.48
N ILE A 83 11.41 10.50 -2.61
CA ILE A 83 12.44 11.02 -1.72
C ILE A 83 13.77 10.27 -1.80
N GLY A 84 13.77 9.01 -2.21
CA GLY A 84 14.96 8.14 -2.09
C GLY A 84 15.20 7.70 -0.65
N CYS A 85 16.44 7.40 -0.30
CA CYS A 85 16.79 7.10 1.08
C CYS A 85 16.88 8.39 1.90
N LYS A 86 15.93 8.58 2.83
CA LYS A 86 16.09 9.53 3.93
C LYS A 86 16.43 8.75 5.18
N THR A 87 17.67 8.87 5.64
CA THR A 87 18.05 8.52 7.02
C THR A 87 17.29 9.48 7.93
N SER A 88 16.35 8.94 8.71
CA SER A 88 15.67 9.70 9.75
C SER A 88 16.61 10.04 10.89
#